data_AF-A0A2W0BV76-F1
#
_entry.id   AF-A0A2W0BV76-F1
#
_cell.length_a   1.000
_cell.length_b   1.000
_cell.length_c   1.000
_cell.angle_alpha   90.00
_cell.angle_beta   90.00
_cell.angle_gamma   90.00
#
_symmetry.space_group_name_H-M   'P 1'
#
loop_
_entity.id
_entity.type
_entity.pdbx_description
1 polymer ?
#
loop_
_entity_poly.entity_id
_entity_poly.type
_entity_poly.pdbx_seq_one_letter_code
_entity_poly.pdbx_strand_id
1 'polypeptide(L)' 'HMLSEGMRDQAFKTAEGVYNVVWKDRGYFFRTPEAYDSRGLFRASMYMRPGSIWSMEMTGKSGPQPALAAVKGQ' A
#
# COMPACT_ATOMS: atom_id res chain seq x y z
N HIS A 1 0.44 9.89 2.99
CA HIS A 1 0.80 11.15 2.30
C HIS A 1 0.08 11.27 0.97
N MET A 2 0.45 10.53 -0.08
CA MET A 2 -0.23 10.66 -1.39
C MET A 2 -1.76 10.52 -1.31
N LEU A 3 -2.28 9.61 -0.48
CA LEU A 3 -3.73 9.49 -0.25
C LEU A 3 -4.37 10.72 0.39
N SER A 4 -3.69 11.41 1.31
CA SER A 4 -4.24 12.60 1.99
C SER A 4 -4.25 13.81 1.07
N GLU A 5 -3.45 13.78 0.01
CA GLU A 5 -3.37 14.82 -1.03
C GLU A 5 -4.28 14.52 -2.24
N GLY A 6 -5.09 13.47 -2.17
CA GLY A 6 -6.00 13.08 -3.26
C GLY A 6 -5.34 12.31 -4.42
N MET A 7 -4.04 12.01 -4.33
CA MET A 7 -3.28 11.26 -5.34
C MET A 7 -3.51 9.74 -5.19
N ARG A 8 -4.76 9.29 -5.38
CA ARG A 8 -5.17 7.91 -5.10
C ARG A 8 -4.39 6.88 -5.93
N ASP A 9 -4.33 7.07 -7.24
CA ASP A 9 -3.73 6.09 -8.15
C ASP A 9 -2.22 5.95 -7.90
N GLN A 10 -1.52 7.07 -7.71
CA GLN A 10 -0.09 7.08 -7.41
C GLN A 10 0.20 6.42 -6.06
N ALA A 11 -0.66 6.63 -5.05
CA ALA A 11 -0.50 6.00 -3.74
C ALA A 11 -0.62 4.48 -3.84
N PHE A 12 -1.64 3.96 -4.51
CA PHE A 12 -1.83 2.52 -4.68
C PHE A 12 -0.76 1.91 -5.58
N LYS A 13 -0.36 2.60 -6.66
CA LYS A 13 0.73 2.13 -7.52
C LYS A 13 2.06 2.02 -6.78
N THR A 14 2.35 2.97 -5.90
CA THR A 14 3.56 2.96 -5.08
C THR A 14 3.52 1.82 -4.05
N ALA A 15 2.37 1.62 -3.38
CA ALA A 15 2.19 0.53 -2.43
C ALA A 15 2.22 -0.86 -3.10
N GLU A 16 1.72 -0.98 -4.34
CA GLU A 16 1.75 -2.20 -5.14
C GLU A 16 3.19 -2.69 -5.36
N GLY A 17 4.15 -1.78 -5.58
CA GLY A 17 5.56 -2.15 -5.72
C GLY A 17 6.09 -2.91 -4.50
N VAL A 18 5.75 -2.43 -3.29
CA VAL A 18 6.12 -3.12 -2.04
C VAL A 18 5.40 -4.47 -1.92
N TYR A 19 4.11 -4.52 -2.26
CA TYR A 19 3.34 -5.77 -2.24
C TYR A 19 3.94 -6.83 -3.17
N ASN A 20 4.28 -6.47 -4.41
CA ASN A 20 4.84 -7.39 -5.39
C ASN A 20 6.18 -7.98 -4.90
N VAL A 21 7.08 -7.14 -4.38
CA VAL A 21 8.37 -7.64 -3.86
C VAL A 21 8.18 -8.58 -2.68
N VAL A 22 7.30 -8.23 -1.74
CA VAL A 22 7.10 -9.02 -0.51
C VAL A 22 6.37 -10.33 -0.77
N TRP A 23 5.31 -10.31 -1.58
CA TRP A 23 4.39 -11.43 -1.75
C TRP A 23 4.60 -12.24 -3.02
N LYS A 24 5.08 -11.64 -4.12
CA LYS A 24 5.18 -12.31 -5.42
C LYS A 24 6.61 -12.68 -5.77
N ASP A 25 7.54 -11.72 -5.67
CA ASP A 25 8.86 -11.87 -6.29
C ASP A 25 9.90 -12.50 -5.37
N ARG A 26 9.90 -12.17 -4.07
CA ARG A 26 11.02 -12.51 -3.17
C ARG A 26 10.64 -13.34 -1.94
N GLY A 27 9.35 -13.59 -1.70
CA GLY A 27 8.89 -14.46 -0.61
C GLY A 27 9.28 -13.94 0.78
N TYR A 28 9.05 -12.64 1.03
CA TYR A 28 9.22 -12.01 2.34
C TYR A 28 7.94 -12.01 3.18
N PHE A 29 6.99 -12.89 2.85
CA PHE A 29 5.76 -13.08 3.62
C PHE A 29 6.05 -13.32 5.11
N PHE A 30 5.30 -12.64 5.98
CA PHE A 30 5.45 -12.66 7.43
C PHE A 30 6.82 -12.23 7.97
N ARG A 31 7.71 -11.72 7.10
CA ARG A 31 9.07 -11.30 7.46
C ARG A 31 9.55 -10.07 6.72
N THR A 32 8.62 -9.18 6.36
CA THR A 32 8.89 -7.98 5.56
C THR A 32 10.11 -7.21 6.08
N PRO A 33 11.15 -7.03 5.25
CA PRO A 33 12.38 -6.38 5.67
C PRO A 33 12.24 -4.86 5.69
N GLU A 34 13.20 -4.20 6.35
CA GLU A 34 13.34 -2.74 6.31
C GLU A 34 13.69 -2.22 4.91
N ALA A 35 14.57 -2.93 4.21
CA ALA A 35 15.04 -2.54 2.89
C ALA A 35 15.43 -3.76 2.05
N TYR A 36 15.34 -3.60 0.73
CA TYR A 36 15.78 -4.59 -0.25
C TYR A 36 16.46 -3.88 -1.44
N ASP A 37 17.48 -4.52 -2.01
CA ASP A 37 18.14 -4.07 -3.24
C ASP A 37 17.46 -4.70 -4.48
N SER A 38 17.70 -4.11 -5.64
CA SER A 38 17.37 -4.63 -6.97
C SER A 38 17.73 -6.11 -7.18
N ARG A 39 18.84 -6.55 -6.56
CA ARG A 39 19.33 -7.94 -6.58
C ARG A 39 18.55 -8.90 -5.67
N GLY A 40 17.63 -8.40 -4.84
CA GLY A 40 16.83 -9.23 -3.92
C GLY A 40 17.53 -9.58 -2.61
N LEU A 41 18.61 -8.89 -2.27
CA LEU A 41 19.19 -8.93 -0.93
C LEU A 41 18.40 -8.01 -0.02
N PHE A 42 18.09 -8.47 1.18
CA PHE A 42 17.33 -7.70 2.18
C PHE A 42 18.19 -7.36 3.39
N ARG A 43 17.81 -6.29 4.10
CA ARG A 43 18.39 -5.90 5.38
C ARG A 43 17.30 -5.84 6.44
N ALA A 44 17.61 -6.35 7.64
CA ALA A 44 16.72 -6.35 8.80
C ALA A 44 15.33 -6.94 8.49
N SER A 45 15.27 -8.27 8.36
CA SER A 45 14.02 -9.02 8.22
C SER A 45 13.09 -8.79 9.43
N MET A 46 11.78 -8.91 9.23
CA MET A 46 10.76 -8.76 10.30
C MET A 46 10.79 -7.39 10.98
N TYR A 47 10.76 -6.32 10.20
CA TYR A 47 10.86 -4.96 10.73
C TYR A 47 9.50 -4.32 11.02
N MET A 48 9.49 -3.30 11.88
CA MET A 48 8.26 -2.62 12.31
C MET A 48 7.74 -1.59 11.29
N ARG A 49 8.63 -0.94 10.52
CA ARG A 49 8.24 0.14 9.58
C ARG A 49 7.20 -0.25 8.53
N PRO A 50 7.21 -1.46 7.93
CA PRO A 50 6.16 -1.90 7.04
C PRO A 50 4.75 -1.85 7.64
N GLY A 51 4.61 -1.86 8.98
CA GLY A 51 3.33 -1.64 9.67
C GLY A 51 2.69 -0.28 9.41
N SER A 52 3.45 0.70 8.90
CA SER A 52 2.93 2.01 8.49
C SER A 52 1.89 1.95 7.36
N ILE A 53 1.73 0.80 6.68
CA ILE A 53 0.69 0.59 5.66
C ILE A 53 -0.73 0.88 6.17
N TRP A 54 -1.00 0.66 7.46
CA TRP A 54 -2.30 0.96 8.09
C TRP A 54 -2.68 2.43 8.07
N SER A 55 -1.71 3.35 7.90
CA SER A 55 -2.01 4.77 7.71
C SER A 55 -2.87 5.05 6.46
N MET A 56 -2.80 4.17 5.45
CA MET A 56 -3.63 4.26 4.24
C MET A 56 -5.13 4.08 4.56
N GLU A 57 -5.45 3.15 5.47
CA GLU A 57 -6.81 2.86 5.89
C GLU A 57 -7.43 4.01 6.69
N MET A 58 -6.62 4.72 7.47
CA MET A 58 -7.07 5.88 8.25
C MET A 58 -7.42 7.08 7.35
N THR A 59 -6.71 7.22 6.22
CA THR A 59 -6.88 8.33 5.28
C THR A 59 -8.03 8.06 4.30
N GLY A 60 -8.29 6.79 3.96
CA GLY A 60 -9.39 6.41 3.06
C GLY A 60 -10.80 6.60 3.63
N LYS A 61 -10.93 6.87 4.94
CA LYS A 61 -12.21 7.04 5.63
C LYS A 61 -12.71 8.49 5.68
N SER A 62 -11.91 9.46 5.23
CA SER A 62 -12.30 10.88 5.20
C SER A 62 -12.65 11.35 3.79
N GLY A 63 -13.91 11.16 3.37
CA GLY A 63 -14.49 11.84 2.19
C GLY A 63 -15.22 10.90 1.20
N PRO A 64 -16.28 11.38 0.52
CA PRO A 64 -17.32 10.55 -0.06
C PRO A 64 -16.81 9.69 -1.23
N GLN A 65 -17.24 8.43 -1.22
CA GLN A 65 -17.09 7.47 -2.31
C GLN A 65 -17.86 7.96 -3.55
N PRO A 66 -17.21 8.26 -4.69
CA PRO A 66 -17.95 8.52 -5.92
C PRO A 66 -18.36 7.19 -6.58
N ALA A 67 -19.60 7.17 -7.08
CA ALA A 67 -20.18 6.20 -8.02
C ALA A 67 -20.88 4.92 -7.49
N LEU A 68 -21.70 5.00 -6.42
CA LEU A 68 -22.81 4.04 -6.22
C LEU A 68 -24.17 4.70 -5.94
N ALA A 69 -24.29 6.02 -6.03
CA ALA A 69 -25.53 6.77 -5.79
C ALA A 69 -26.29 7.18 -7.07
N ALA A 70 -25.81 6.81 -8.26
CA ALA A 70 -26.39 7.24 -9.54
C ALA A 70 -27.21 6.13 -10.26
N VAL A 71 -27.67 5.11 -9.55
CA VAL A 71 -28.52 4.04 -10.13
C VAL A 71 -29.74 3.74 -9.24
N LYS A 72 -30.43 4.79 -8.80
CA LYS A 72 -31.81 4.69 -8.27
C LYS A 72 -32.55 5.96 -8.64
N GLY A 73 -33.03 6.02 -9.86
CA GLY A 73 -33.72 7.20 -10.38
C GLY A 73 -34.07 7.11 -11.86
N GLN A 74 -34.62 5.97 -12.31
CA GLN A 74 -35.60 5.87 -13.40
C GLN A 74 -36.49 4.66 -13.09
#